data_AF-A0A940Q149-F1
#
_entry.id   AF-A0A940Q149-F1
#
_cell.length_a   1.000
_cell.length_b   1.000
_cell.length_c   1.000
_cell.angle_alpha   90.00
_cell.angle_beta   90.00
_cell.angle_gamma   90.00
#
_symmetry.space_group_name_H-M   'P 1'
#
loop_
_entity.id
_entity.type
_entity.pdbx_description
1 polymer ?
#
loop_
_entity_poly.entity_id
_entity_poly.type
_entity_poly.pdbx_seq_one_letter_code
_entity_poly.pdbx_strand_id
1 'polypeptide(L)'
;MRKLVFSLVAIFFSFHSNAQTTTFATETTDSLINVIAYFCKNDSLEYVMNEGKVNIEAGDTTISDRTEQRFRIVVLDSTSNGYKMELIPLSYEYEESGDKTEVAINKIAAATYKDFHTIFTTDEYGRIEHIENWKEIRDISNSATKRVCDSLYAMEPDMETYLPRKRFESLMKSMLSTENKILASYSELTMLFSCHGKAFPIGKKVADGTSESGYPQHTEVVASYGSYEEEYGFEDDFYVSFAAEESIPAKDAVDIVSNFVGIIIDKDLDTEAKDKLVDEAKSDMKRISVEDDYFFFNGWPCKVLKNDITEWEGVKKIKYSTIQWAKRSWGNFEQPSNTSPSKEL
;
A
#
# COMPACT_ATOMS: atom_id res chain seq x y z
N MET A 1 -15.75 17.44 -16.90
CA MET A 1 -15.94 18.01 -15.55
C MET A 1 -16.30 16.96 -14.50
N ARG A 2 -17.55 16.47 -14.38
CA ARG A 2 -17.94 15.53 -13.31
C ARG A 2 -17.11 14.23 -13.31
N LYS A 3 -16.97 13.55 -14.46
CA LYS A 3 -16.15 12.33 -14.58
C LYS A 3 -14.66 12.55 -14.27
N LEU A 4 -14.06 13.64 -14.76
CA LEU A 4 -12.63 13.95 -14.56
C LEU A 4 -12.31 14.32 -13.10
N VAL A 5 -13.20 15.09 -12.45
CA VAL A 5 -13.10 15.38 -11.01
C VAL A 5 -13.28 14.09 -10.20
N PHE A 6 -14.26 13.24 -10.51
CA PHE A 6 -14.44 11.93 -9.85
C PHE A 6 -13.24 10.98 -10.08
N SER A 7 -12.58 11.02 -11.24
CA SER A 7 -11.34 10.26 -11.49
C SER A 7 -10.15 10.81 -10.70
N LEU A 8 -9.97 12.14 -10.61
CA LEU A 8 -8.94 12.76 -9.76
C LEU A 8 -9.18 12.52 -8.27
N VAL A 9 -10.45 12.47 -7.87
CA VAL A 9 -10.91 12.05 -6.54
C VAL A 9 -10.55 10.58 -6.29
N ALA A 10 -10.77 9.69 -7.26
CA ALA A 10 -10.40 8.28 -7.15
C ALA A 10 -8.88 8.05 -7.05
N ILE A 11 -8.05 8.88 -7.68
CA ILE A 11 -6.58 8.82 -7.58
C ILE A 11 -6.12 9.12 -6.13
N PHE A 12 -6.74 10.09 -5.47
CA PHE A 12 -6.41 10.48 -4.10
C PHE A 12 -7.07 9.63 -3.01
N PHE A 13 -8.23 9.00 -3.26
CA PHE A 13 -8.83 8.05 -2.32
C PHE A 13 -8.01 6.77 -2.13
N SER A 14 -6.86 6.66 -2.80
CA SER A 14 -5.77 5.74 -2.44
C SER A 14 -5.09 6.07 -1.11
N PHE A 15 -5.74 6.83 -0.21
CA PHE A 15 -5.28 6.99 1.17
C PHE A 15 -5.17 5.60 1.79
N HIS A 16 -3.95 5.27 2.21
CA HIS A 16 -3.61 4.03 2.88
C HIS A 16 -4.50 3.86 4.11
N SER A 17 -5.47 2.96 4.03
CA SER A 17 -6.02 2.34 5.22
C SER A 17 -4.93 1.39 5.71
N ASN A 18 -4.11 1.85 6.65
CA ASN A 18 -3.30 0.90 7.40
C ASN A 18 -4.26 0.16 8.32
N ALA A 19 -4.36 -1.16 8.17
CA ALA A 19 -5.05 -1.98 9.15
C ALA A 19 -4.43 -1.68 10.51
N GLN A 20 -5.25 -1.16 11.43
CA GLN A 20 -4.79 -0.75 12.75
C GLN A 20 -4.24 -1.98 13.48
N THR A 21 -2.93 -1.98 13.72
CA THR A 21 -2.33 -3.06 14.51
C THR A 21 -2.48 -2.73 15.99
N THR A 22 -3.55 -3.21 16.62
CA THR A 22 -3.66 -3.18 18.08
C THR A 22 -2.55 -4.06 18.66
N THR A 23 -1.60 -3.44 19.36
CA THR A 23 -0.47 -4.13 19.97
C THR A 23 -0.93 -4.79 21.26
N PHE A 24 -1.03 -6.12 21.27
CA PHE A 24 -1.28 -6.90 22.49
C PHE A 24 0.07 -7.25 23.15
N ALA A 25 0.71 -6.31 23.83
CA ALA A 25 1.91 -6.62 24.60
C ALA A 25 1.59 -6.75 26.09
N THR A 26 1.84 -7.94 26.65
CA THR A 26 2.80 -8.22 27.74
C THR A 26 2.48 -9.59 28.34
N GLU A 27 3.23 -10.62 27.94
CA GLU A 27 3.70 -11.73 28.79
C GLU A 27 4.34 -12.80 27.88
N THR A 28 5.59 -13.16 28.17
CA THR A 28 6.27 -14.32 27.57
C THR A 28 5.47 -15.58 27.86
N THR A 29 4.67 -15.98 26.89
CA THR A 29 3.94 -17.24 26.85
C THR A 29 4.22 -17.88 25.49
N ASP A 30 4.31 -19.21 25.43
CA ASP A 30 4.47 -20.03 24.20
C ASP A 30 3.28 -19.89 23.21
N SER A 31 2.52 -18.80 23.29
CA SER A 31 1.29 -18.54 22.56
C SER A 31 1.36 -17.25 21.74
N LEU A 32 2.56 -16.73 21.48
CA LEU A 32 2.80 -15.55 20.65
C LEU A 32 3.64 -15.92 19.42
N ILE A 33 3.29 -15.34 18.28
CA ILE A 33 4.15 -15.24 17.09
C ILE A 33 4.84 -13.87 17.14
N ASN A 34 6.17 -13.88 17.24
CA ASN A 34 6.98 -12.67 17.13
C ASN A 34 7.47 -12.56 15.68
N VAL A 35 7.10 -11.47 15.00
CA VAL A 35 7.55 -11.23 13.63
C VAL A 35 8.88 -10.51 13.68
N ILE A 36 9.96 -11.27 13.55
CA ILE A 36 11.34 -10.82 13.68
C ILE A 36 12.12 -11.25 12.43
N ALA A 37 12.88 -10.32 11.86
CA ALA A 37 13.79 -10.60 10.77
C ALA A 37 15.05 -11.35 11.25
N TYR A 38 15.38 -12.47 10.60
CA TYR A 38 16.65 -13.19 10.76
C TYR A 38 17.42 -13.23 9.44
N PHE A 39 17.81 -12.05 8.95
CA PHE A 39 18.35 -11.92 7.60
C PHE A 39 19.87 -12.00 7.56
N CYS A 40 20.39 -12.75 6.60
CA CYS A 40 21.82 -12.85 6.35
C CYS A 40 22.24 -11.89 5.27
N LYS A 41 23.48 -11.41 5.35
CA LYS A 41 24.10 -10.66 4.26
C LYS A 41 24.04 -11.48 2.97
N ASN A 42 23.68 -10.82 1.87
CA ASN A 42 23.43 -11.40 0.54
C ASN A 42 22.15 -12.25 0.42
N ASP A 43 21.31 -12.34 1.46
CA ASP A 43 19.95 -12.83 1.25
C ASP A 43 19.24 -11.93 0.25
N SER A 44 18.52 -12.53 -0.70
CA SER A 44 17.78 -11.79 -1.71
C SER A 44 16.51 -12.50 -2.15
N LEU A 45 15.43 -11.73 -2.23
CA LEU A 45 14.15 -12.18 -2.78
C LEU A 45 13.70 -11.26 -3.91
N GLU A 46 13.26 -11.87 -5.02
CA GLU A 46 12.49 -11.21 -6.05
C GLU A 46 11.01 -11.34 -5.74
N TYR A 47 10.26 -10.27 -5.99
CA TYR A 47 8.82 -10.19 -5.80
C TYR A 47 8.12 -9.80 -7.08
N VAL A 48 6.88 -10.25 -7.20
CA VAL A 48 5.88 -9.73 -8.13
C VAL A 48 4.78 -9.09 -7.31
N MET A 49 4.54 -7.82 -7.55
CA MET A 49 3.44 -7.06 -6.97
C MET A 49 2.38 -6.79 -8.03
N ASN A 50 1.14 -7.18 -7.76
CA ASN A 50 -0.01 -6.81 -8.58
C ASN A 50 -0.86 -5.81 -7.81
N GLU A 51 -1.27 -4.74 -8.47
CA GLU A 51 -2.25 -3.80 -7.91
C GLU A 51 -3.39 -3.59 -8.89
N GLY A 52 -4.57 -3.31 -8.35
CA GLY A 52 -5.68 -2.90 -9.17
C GLY A 52 -6.88 -2.38 -8.40
N LYS A 53 -7.88 -1.96 -9.18
CA LYS A 53 -9.12 -1.37 -8.68
C LYS A 53 -10.32 -2.05 -9.30
N VAL A 54 -11.31 -2.34 -8.46
CA VAL A 54 -12.61 -2.89 -8.86
C VAL A 54 -13.70 -1.96 -8.34
N ASN A 55 -14.57 -1.51 -9.23
CA ASN A 55 -15.78 -0.77 -8.88
C ASN A 55 -16.99 -1.67 -9.11
N ILE A 56 -17.88 -1.71 -8.13
CA ILE A 56 -19.14 -2.45 -8.17
C ILE A 56 -20.26 -1.45 -7.94
N GLU A 57 -21.11 -1.28 -8.95
CA GLU A 57 -22.26 -0.35 -8.92
C GLU A 57 -23.51 -1.09 -9.40
N ALA A 58 -24.54 -1.17 -8.56
CA ALA A 58 -25.82 -1.82 -8.89
C ALA A 58 -25.70 -3.26 -9.44
N GLY A 59 -24.65 -3.99 -9.05
CA GLY A 59 -24.37 -5.36 -9.49
C GLY A 59 -23.51 -5.49 -10.75
N ASP A 60 -23.16 -4.38 -11.42
CA ASP A 60 -22.18 -4.37 -12.50
C ASP A 60 -20.76 -4.22 -11.93
N THR A 61 -19.79 -4.91 -12.53
CA THR A 61 -18.39 -4.93 -12.05
C THR A 61 -17.47 -4.38 -13.14
N THR A 62 -16.81 -3.26 -12.84
CA THR A 62 -15.80 -2.67 -13.71
C THR A 62 -14.43 -2.78 -13.06
N ILE A 63 -13.49 -3.46 -13.73
CA ILE A 63 -12.07 -3.45 -13.37
C ILE A 63 -11.46 -2.29 -14.16
N SER A 64 -10.93 -1.29 -13.46
CA SER A 64 -10.44 -0.07 -14.13
C SER A 64 -8.95 -0.12 -14.41
N ASP A 65 -8.15 -0.66 -13.50
CA ASP A 65 -6.68 -0.54 -13.55
C ASP A 65 -6.00 -1.79 -13.03
N ARG A 66 -4.95 -2.21 -13.73
CA ARG A 66 -4.05 -3.28 -13.29
C ARG A 66 -2.61 -2.93 -13.62
N THR A 67 -1.74 -3.04 -12.63
CA THR A 67 -0.29 -2.88 -12.77
C THR A 67 0.42 -4.08 -12.17
N GLU A 68 1.50 -4.49 -12.81
CA GLU A 68 2.43 -5.49 -12.28
C GLU A 68 3.80 -4.82 -12.10
N GLN A 69 4.38 -4.96 -10.91
CA GLN A 69 5.72 -4.50 -10.61
C GLN A 69 6.57 -5.69 -10.20
N ARG A 70 7.79 -5.76 -10.71
CA ARG A 70 8.80 -6.72 -10.24
C ARG A 70 9.94 -5.95 -9.62
N PHE A 71 10.39 -6.41 -8.46
CA PHE A 71 11.53 -5.83 -7.75
C PHE A 71 12.29 -6.92 -7.00
N ARG A 72 13.53 -6.63 -6.64
CA ARG A 72 14.36 -7.49 -5.80
C ARG A 72 14.71 -6.73 -4.54
N ILE A 73 14.64 -7.37 -3.39
CA ILE A 73 15.23 -6.88 -2.14
C ILE A 73 16.48 -7.70 -1.85
N VAL A 74 17.59 -7.02 -1.53
CA VAL A 74 18.88 -7.65 -1.19
C VAL A 74 19.38 -7.09 0.14
N VAL A 75 19.87 -7.96 1.03
CA VAL A 75 20.57 -7.53 2.25
C VAL A 75 22.02 -7.20 1.91
N LEU A 76 22.35 -5.91 1.93
CA LEU A 76 23.70 -5.41 1.71
C LEU A 76 24.60 -5.64 2.93
N ASP A 77 24.04 -5.50 4.13
CA ASP A 77 24.75 -5.72 5.38
C ASP A 77 23.81 -6.21 6.48
N SER A 78 24.32 -7.05 7.38
CA SER A 78 23.58 -7.65 8.49
C SER A 78 24.44 -7.56 9.76
N THR A 79 23.91 -6.90 10.77
CA THR A 79 24.59 -6.64 12.05
C THR A 79 23.66 -6.95 13.21
N SER A 80 24.18 -7.00 14.44
CA SER A 80 23.34 -7.17 15.63
C SER A 80 22.37 -6.01 15.90
N ASN A 81 22.55 -4.87 15.23
CA ASN A 81 21.72 -3.68 15.41
C ASN A 81 20.71 -3.47 14.27
N GLY A 82 20.63 -4.41 13.33
CA GLY A 82 19.74 -4.33 12.18
C GLY A 82 20.44 -4.51 10.83
N TYR A 83 19.68 -4.18 9.78
CA TYR A 83 20.02 -4.55 8.40
C TYR A 83 20.12 -3.31 7.51
N LYS A 84 21.05 -3.36 6.56
CA LYS A 84 21.10 -2.44 5.42
C LYS A 84 20.66 -3.20 4.18
N MET A 85 19.64 -2.71 3.50
CA MET A 85 18.99 -3.41 2.39
C MET A 85 18.85 -2.50 1.18
N GLU A 86 18.74 -3.10 0.01
CA GLU A 86 18.46 -2.41 -1.25
C GLU A 86 17.22 -3.02 -1.91
N LEU A 87 16.26 -2.18 -2.27
CA LEU A 87 15.20 -2.50 -3.22
C LEU A 87 15.65 -2.06 -4.61
N ILE A 88 15.67 -3.04 -5.52
CA ILE A 88 16.12 -2.92 -6.90
C ILE A 88 14.91 -3.14 -7.82
N PRO A 89 14.44 -2.10 -8.52
CA PRO A 89 13.35 -2.22 -9.48
C PRO A 89 13.76 -3.10 -10.68
N LEU A 90 12.89 -4.04 -11.11
CA LEU A 90 13.17 -4.95 -12.24
C LEU A 90 12.30 -4.64 -13.47
N SER A 91 10.98 -4.64 -13.31
CA SER A 91 10.03 -4.30 -14.38
C SER A 91 8.75 -3.66 -13.83
N TYR A 92 8.09 -2.89 -14.69
CA TYR A 92 6.78 -2.29 -14.42
C TYR A 92 5.94 -2.45 -15.67
N GLU A 93 4.80 -3.12 -15.53
CA GLU A 93 3.84 -3.40 -16.59
C GLU A 93 2.47 -2.84 -16.20
N TYR A 94 1.71 -2.40 -17.18
CA TYR A 94 0.38 -1.83 -16.97
C TYR A 94 -0.49 -2.10 -18.20
N GLU A 95 -1.80 -2.14 -18.00
CA GLU A 95 -2.75 -2.27 -19.10
C GLU A 95 -2.92 -0.91 -19.83
N GLU A 96 -2.72 -0.89 -21.15
CA GLU A 96 -2.93 0.32 -21.98
C GLU A 96 -4.41 0.59 -22.29
N SER A 97 -5.33 -0.19 -21.73
CA SER A 97 -6.77 0.01 -21.83
C SER A 97 -7.28 0.80 -20.63
N GLY A 98 -8.05 1.86 -20.85
CA GLY A 98 -8.67 2.60 -19.76
C GLY A 98 -8.66 4.12 -19.96
N ASP A 99 -8.67 4.84 -18.84
CA ASP A 99 -8.63 6.31 -18.81
C ASP A 99 -7.28 6.83 -19.34
N LYS A 100 -7.32 7.80 -20.27
CA LYS A 100 -6.10 8.36 -20.91
C LYS A 100 -5.14 9.00 -19.90
N THR A 101 -5.68 9.54 -18.80
CA THR A 101 -4.96 10.13 -17.68
C THR A 101 -4.13 9.06 -16.98
N GLU A 102 -4.76 7.93 -16.68
CA GLU A 102 -4.15 6.78 -16.00
C GLU A 102 -3.04 6.18 -16.85
N VAL A 103 -3.32 5.95 -18.13
CA VAL A 103 -2.33 5.45 -19.10
C VAL A 103 -1.12 6.40 -19.19
N ALA A 104 -1.34 7.71 -19.17
CA ALA A 104 -0.25 8.68 -19.19
C ALA A 104 0.61 8.65 -17.93
N ILE A 105 -0.02 8.53 -16.75
CA ILE A 105 0.68 8.40 -15.46
C ILE A 105 1.49 7.10 -15.43
N ASN A 106 0.87 5.97 -15.78
CA ASN A 106 1.51 4.66 -15.81
C ASN A 106 2.68 4.61 -16.79
N LYS A 107 2.55 5.26 -17.95
CA LYS A 107 3.65 5.38 -18.91
C LYS A 107 4.86 6.12 -18.33
N ILE A 108 4.63 7.20 -17.59
CA ILE A 108 5.70 7.97 -16.93
C ILE A 108 6.31 7.16 -15.77
N ALA A 109 5.48 6.46 -15.00
CA ALA A 109 5.92 5.55 -13.95
C ALA A 109 6.82 4.46 -14.53
N ALA A 110 6.36 3.73 -15.56
CA ALA A 110 7.13 2.69 -16.24
C ALA A 110 8.47 3.21 -16.78
N ALA A 111 8.48 4.42 -17.35
CA ALA A 111 9.70 5.04 -17.88
C ALA A 111 10.71 5.48 -16.81
N THR A 112 10.28 5.64 -15.56
CA THR A 112 11.11 6.12 -14.44
C THR A 112 11.39 5.02 -13.42
N TYR A 113 10.63 3.91 -13.45
CA TYR A 113 10.63 2.88 -12.41
C TYR A 113 12.04 2.32 -12.11
N LYS A 114 12.84 2.07 -13.16
CA LYS A 114 14.21 1.53 -13.02
C LYS A 114 15.20 2.47 -12.33
N ASP A 115 14.87 3.74 -12.20
CA ASP A 115 15.75 4.72 -11.55
C ASP A 115 15.60 4.70 -10.01
N PHE A 116 14.58 4.02 -9.47
CA PHE A 116 14.24 4.01 -8.03
C PHE A 116 14.98 2.94 -7.21
N HIS A 117 16.31 2.83 -7.38
CA HIS A 117 17.13 2.07 -6.45
C HIS A 117 17.02 2.67 -5.04
N THR A 118 16.59 1.88 -4.07
CA THR A 118 16.22 2.38 -2.74
C THR A 118 17.03 1.68 -1.68
N ILE A 119 17.87 2.43 -0.98
CA ILE A 119 18.69 1.91 0.12
C ILE A 119 17.98 2.26 1.43
N PHE A 120 17.59 1.25 2.19
CA PHE A 120 16.90 1.43 3.45
C PHE A 120 17.57 0.64 4.57
N THR A 121 17.38 1.11 5.80
CA THR A 121 17.86 0.45 7.01
C THR A 121 16.71 0.06 7.90
N THR A 122 16.94 -0.97 8.69
CA THR A 122 16.00 -1.47 9.68
C THR A 122 16.67 -1.60 11.04
N ASP A 123 15.86 -1.69 12.10
CA ASP A 123 16.30 -2.10 13.42
C ASP A 123 16.62 -3.61 13.48
N GLU A 124 17.01 -4.11 14.65
CA GLU A 124 17.34 -5.53 14.86
C GLU A 124 16.15 -6.48 14.62
N TYR A 125 14.92 -5.98 14.64
CA TYR A 125 13.70 -6.77 14.42
C TYR A 125 13.22 -6.72 12.97
N GLY A 126 13.82 -5.89 12.12
CA GLY A 126 13.44 -5.71 10.72
C GLY A 126 12.46 -4.58 10.47
N ARG A 127 12.18 -3.72 11.45
CA ARG A 127 11.35 -2.52 11.25
C ARG A 127 12.15 -1.46 10.51
N ILE A 128 11.60 -0.94 9.41
CA ILE A 128 12.24 0.13 8.64
C ILE A 128 12.39 1.40 9.48
N GLU A 129 13.61 1.92 9.55
CA GLU A 129 13.95 3.16 10.26
C GLU A 129 14.23 4.31 9.29
N HIS A 130 15.03 4.04 8.25
CA HIS A 130 15.52 5.08 7.34
C HIS A 130 15.54 4.63 5.88
N ILE A 131 15.41 5.60 4.98
CA ILE A 131 15.74 5.49 3.56
C ILE A 131 16.95 6.38 3.32
N GLU A 132 18.15 5.80 3.23
CA GLU A 132 19.41 6.56 3.18
C GLU A 132 19.45 7.54 2.00
N ASN A 133 18.95 7.12 0.84
CA ASN A 133 18.96 7.91 -0.38
C ASN A 133 17.61 8.60 -0.70
N TRP A 134 16.78 8.87 0.31
CA TRP A 134 15.44 9.46 0.13
C TRP A 134 15.43 10.78 -0.66
N LYS A 135 16.51 11.57 -0.57
CA LYS A 135 16.62 12.84 -1.32
C LYS A 135 16.77 12.61 -2.83
N GLU A 136 17.51 11.58 -3.22
CA GLU A 136 17.68 11.21 -4.63
C GLU A 136 16.35 10.70 -5.20
N ILE A 137 15.70 9.81 -4.46
CA ILE A 137 14.35 9.31 -4.77
C ILE A 137 13.36 10.47 -4.92
N ARG A 138 13.34 11.41 -3.97
CA ARG A 138 12.51 12.61 -4.05
C ARG A 138 12.78 13.40 -5.32
N ASP A 139 14.04 13.58 -5.70
CA ASP A 139 14.40 14.40 -6.86
C ASP A 139 13.99 13.73 -8.19
N ILE A 140 14.07 12.39 -8.26
CA ILE A 140 13.50 11.58 -9.35
C ILE A 140 11.97 11.72 -9.37
N SER A 141 11.29 11.53 -8.23
CA SER A 141 9.83 11.63 -8.13
C SER A 141 9.32 13.05 -8.44
N ASN A 142 10.04 14.09 -8.06
CA ASN A 142 9.73 15.48 -8.41
C ASN A 142 9.82 15.72 -9.92
N SER A 143 10.77 15.07 -10.58
CA SER A 143 10.94 15.13 -12.04
C SER A 143 9.82 14.38 -12.76
N ALA A 144 9.45 13.19 -12.27
CA ALA A 144 8.30 12.43 -12.77
C ALA A 144 6.98 13.20 -12.57
N THR A 145 6.77 13.80 -11.38
CA THR A 145 5.61 14.65 -11.06
C THR A 145 5.46 15.79 -12.06
N LYS A 146 6.57 16.45 -12.44
CA LYS A 146 6.54 17.50 -13.45
C LYS A 146 6.08 16.97 -14.80
N ARG A 147 6.60 15.81 -15.25
CA ARG A 147 6.19 15.17 -16.51
C ARG A 147 4.71 14.78 -16.49
N VAL A 148 4.21 14.29 -15.35
CA VAL A 148 2.78 13.99 -15.16
C VAL A 148 1.96 15.25 -15.33
N CYS A 149 2.32 16.34 -14.62
CA CYS A 149 1.63 17.62 -14.77
C CYS A 149 1.68 18.12 -16.23
N ASP A 150 2.83 18.07 -16.89
CA ASP A 150 2.95 18.51 -18.27
C ASP A 150 2.04 17.69 -19.21
N SER A 151 1.95 16.37 -19.01
CA SER A 151 1.06 15.50 -19.77
C SER A 151 -0.42 15.81 -19.50
N LEU A 152 -0.81 15.94 -18.24
CA LEU A 152 -2.19 16.15 -17.83
C LEU A 152 -2.75 17.47 -18.38
N TYR A 153 -2.01 18.57 -18.20
CA TYR A 153 -2.45 19.89 -18.65
C TYR A 153 -2.35 20.08 -20.16
N ALA A 154 -1.55 19.26 -20.86
CA ALA A 154 -1.59 19.20 -22.32
C ALA A 154 -2.82 18.44 -22.85
N MET A 155 -3.26 17.39 -22.14
CA MET A 155 -4.44 16.60 -22.50
C MET A 155 -5.75 17.32 -22.18
N GLU A 156 -5.80 18.07 -21.07
CA GLU A 156 -6.96 18.83 -20.62
C GLU A 156 -6.56 20.27 -20.26
N PRO A 157 -6.40 21.18 -21.25
CA PRO A 157 -5.97 22.56 -21.00
C PRO A 157 -6.91 23.36 -20.08
N ASP A 158 -8.21 23.04 -20.12
CA ASP A 158 -9.23 23.71 -19.30
C ASP A 158 -9.03 23.45 -17.79
N MET A 159 -8.23 22.43 -17.42
CA MET A 159 -7.85 22.12 -16.04
C MET A 159 -7.24 23.29 -15.30
N GLU A 160 -6.48 24.16 -15.98
CA GLU A 160 -5.84 25.34 -15.39
C GLU A 160 -6.85 26.29 -14.72
N THR A 161 -8.10 26.30 -15.18
CA THR A 161 -9.15 27.20 -14.68
C THR A 161 -9.62 26.84 -13.27
N TYR A 162 -9.60 25.56 -12.91
CA TYR A 162 -10.17 25.06 -11.66
C TYR A 162 -9.17 24.30 -10.78
N LEU A 163 -8.05 23.85 -11.36
CA LEU A 163 -6.93 23.29 -10.63
C LEU A 163 -5.66 23.90 -11.23
N PRO A 164 -5.15 25.03 -10.73
CA PRO A 164 -3.96 25.66 -11.29
C PRO A 164 -2.75 24.73 -11.23
N ARG A 165 -2.02 24.56 -12.34
CA ARG A 165 -0.88 23.63 -12.47
C ARG A 165 0.13 23.78 -11.34
N LYS A 166 0.47 25.02 -10.98
CA LYS A 166 1.44 25.30 -9.91
C LYS A 166 0.97 24.78 -8.56
N ARG A 167 -0.33 24.90 -8.24
CA ARG A 167 -0.91 24.41 -6.98
C ARG A 167 -0.90 22.89 -6.95
N PHE A 168 -1.35 22.26 -8.03
CA PHE A 168 -1.35 20.81 -8.13
C PHE A 168 0.04 20.21 -8.04
N GLU A 169 1.00 20.75 -8.80
CA GLU A 169 2.40 20.31 -8.76
C GLU A 169 3.00 20.51 -7.35
N SER A 170 2.72 21.63 -6.69
CA SER A 170 3.18 21.87 -5.32
C SER A 170 2.59 20.88 -4.32
N LEU A 171 1.31 20.52 -4.45
CA LEU A 171 0.64 19.54 -3.61
C LEU A 171 1.31 18.17 -3.78
N MET A 172 1.48 17.71 -5.02
CA MET A 172 2.16 16.45 -5.35
C MET A 172 3.57 16.38 -4.78
N LYS A 173 4.37 17.44 -4.97
CA LYS A 173 5.74 17.51 -4.42
C LYS A 173 5.76 17.55 -2.90
N SER A 174 4.76 18.18 -2.27
CA SER A 174 4.65 18.21 -0.81
C SER A 174 4.41 16.82 -0.21
N MET A 175 3.81 15.90 -0.96
CA MET A 175 3.60 14.51 -0.55
C MET A 175 4.89 13.68 -0.61
N LEU A 176 6.00 14.26 -1.05
CA LEU A 176 7.30 13.60 -1.21
C LEU A 176 8.42 14.40 -0.51
N SER A 177 8.08 15.40 0.30
CA SER A 177 9.03 16.42 0.76
C SER A 177 9.94 15.99 1.91
N THR A 178 9.63 14.88 2.58
CA THR A 178 10.37 14.34 3.74
C THR A 178 10.59 12.85 3.57
N GLU A 179 11.57 12.30 4.29
CA GLU A 179 11.86 10.87 4.30
C GLU A 179 10.64 10.01 4.65
N ASN A 180 9.93 10.31 5.74
CA ASN A 180 8.72 9.57 6.12
C ASN A 180 7.64 9.58 5.03
N LYS A 181 7.55 10.68 4.27
CA LYS A 181 6.60 10.81 3.17
C LYS A 181 7.03 10.00 1.94
N ILE A 182 8.34 9.93 1.67
CA ILE A 182 8.89 9.01 0.68
C ILE A 182 8.60 7.57 1.11
N LEU A 183 8.91 7.18 2.34
CA LEU A 183 8.62 5.82 2.83
C LEU A 183 7.13 5.47 2.72
N ALA A 184 6.23 6.39 3.10
CA ALA A 184 4.79 6.21 2.96
C ALA A 184 4.31 6.09 1.50
N SER A 185 5.15 6.42 0.51
CA SER A 185 4.85 6.23 -0.91
C SER A 185 5.31 4.87 -1.46
N TYR A 186 6.14 4.11 -0.72
CA TYR A 186 6.54 2.74 -1.07
C TYR A 186 5.55 1.76 -0.44
N SER A 187 4.46 1.46 -1.15
CA SER A 187 3.47 0.46 -0.71
C SER A 187 4.13 -0.91 -0.54
N GLU A 188 5.08 -1.26 -1.39
CA GLU A 188 5.78 -2.55 -1.33
C GLU A 188 6.61 -2.72 -0.06
N LEU A 189 7.38 -1.70 0.36
CA LEU A 189 8.17 -1.76 1.58
C LEU A 189 7.28 -1.71 2.82
N THR A 190 6.29 -0.82 2.81
CA THR A 190 5.39 -0.66 3.97
C THR A 190 4.52 -1.88 4.19
N MET A 191 4.09 -2.58 3.14
CA MET A 191 3.37 -3.85 3.24
C MET A 191 4.28 -4.99 3.69
N LEU A 192 5.41 -5.23 3.00
CA LEU A 192 6.31 -6.35 3.33
C LEU A 192 6.83 -6.29 4.77
N PHE A 193 7.09 -5.08 5.29
CA PHE A 193 7.69 -4.91 6.62
C PHE A 193 6.69 -4.44 7.68
N SER A 194 5.39 -4.41 7.39
CA SER A 194 4.34 -3.86 8.27
C SER A 194 4.30 -4.52 9.65
N CYS A 195 4.56 -5.84 9.70
CA CYS A 195 4.47 -6.66 10.90
C CYS A 195 5.77 -6.75 11.71
N HIS A 196 6.92 -6.36 11.16
CA HIS A 196 8.21 -6.57 11.82
C HIS A 196 8.33 -5.78 13.14
N GLY A 197 8.89 -6.43 14.16
CA GLY A 197 8.98 -5.90 15.52
C GLY A 197 7.69 -5.99 16.33
N LYS A 198 6.65 -6.65 15.81
CA LYS A 198 5.38 -6.87 16.51
C LYS A 198 5.22 -8.32 16.97
N ALA A 199 4.39 -8.50 17.98
CA ALA A 199 4.02 -9.80 18.53
C ALA A 199 2.51 -9.99 18.47
N PHE A 200 2.07 -11.18 18.05
CA PHE A 200 0.66 -11.51 17.86
C PHE A 200 0.29 -12.77 18.63
N PRO A 201 -0.81 -12.76 19.40
CA PRO A 201 -1.29 -13.98 20.05
C PRO A 201 -1.79 -14.97 19.01
N ILE A 202 -1.38 -16.23 19.16
CA ILE A 202 -1.83 -17.34 18.30
C ILE A 202 -3.34 -17.52 18.46
N GLY A 203 -3.99 -17.80 17.33
CA GLY A 203 -5.44 -17.93 17.21
C GLY A 203 -6.12 -16.61 16.81
N LYS A 204 -7.45 -16.60 16.94
CA LYS A 204 -8.29 -15.44 16.58
C LYS A 204 -8.51 -14.52 17.78
N LYS A 205 -8.30 -13.22 17.58
CA LYS A 205 -8.68 -12.13 18.49
C LYS A 205 -9.63 -11.18 17.78
N VAL A 206 -10.60 -10.69 18.53
CA VAL A 206 -11.60 -9.74 18.05
C VAL A 206 -11.71 -8.61 19.06
N ALA A 207 -11.77 -7.37 18.59
CA ALA A 207 -11.97 -6.21 19.43
C ALA A 207 -12.83 -5.16 18.73
N ASP A 208 -13.78 -4.61 19.49
CA ASP A 208 -14.50 -3.39 19.13
C ASP A 208 -13.83 -2.19 19.78
N GLY A 209 -13.72 -1.09 19.05
CA GLY A 209 -13.07 0.11 19.53
C GLY A 209 -13.35 1.33 18.68
N THR A 210 -12.40 2.25 18.68
CA THR A 210 -12.45 3.48 17.91
C THR A 210 -11.19 3.54 17.07
N SER A 211 -11.36 3.82 15.77
CA SER A 211 -10.26 4.01 14.84
C SER A 211 -9.46 5.27 15.16
N GLU A 212 -8.29 5.42 14.54
CA GLU A 212 -7.51 6.68 14.59
C GLU A 212 -8.31 7.89 14.07
N SER A 213 -9.25 7.66 13.16
CA SER A 213 -10.16 8.68 12.64
C SER A 213 -11.28 9.07 13.62
N GLY A 214 -11.39 8.39 14.76
CA GLY A 214 -12.41 8.65 15.78
C GLY A 214 -13.74 7.93 15.56
N TYR A 215 -13.81 6.97 14.63
CA TYR A 215 -15.05 6.27 14.29
C TYR A 215 -15.12 4.88 14.91
N PRO A 216 -16.33 4.33 15.15
CA PRO A 216 -16.49 2.94 15.57
C PRO A 216 -15.78 1.98 14.63
N GLN A 217 -14.99 1.08 15.19
CA GLN A 217 -14.22 0.10 14.44
C GLN A 217 -14.32 -1.29 15.06
N HIS A 218 -14.55 -2.29 14.22
CA HIS A 218 -14.43 -3.70 14.56
C HIS A 218 -13.10 -4.23 13.99
N THR A 219 -12.32 -4.94 14.78
CA THR A 219 -11.03 -5.51 14.35
C THR A 219 -10.96 -7.00 14.65
N GLU A 220 -10.38 -7.74 13.73
CA GLU A 220 -10.06 -9.16 13.85
C GLU A 220 -8.58 -9.35 13.50
N VAL A 221 -7.87 -10.11 14.34
CA VAL A 221 -6.50 -10.54 14.08
C VAL A 221 -6.42 -12.04 14.25
N VAL A 222 -5.82 -12.72 13.28
CA VAL A 222 -5.56 -14.17 13.34
C VAL A 222 -4.08 -14.40 13.11
N ALA A 223 -3.41 -15.10 14.01
CA ALA A 223 -2.02 -15.52 13.81
C ALA A 223 -1.89 -17.02 14.03
N SER A 224 -1.14 -17.71 13.17
CA SER A 224 -0.85 -19.14 13.31
C SER A 224 0.42 -19.55 12.57
N TYR A 225 1.00 -20.66 13.01
CA TYR A 225 2.02 -21.40 12.26
C TYR A 225 1.36 -22.31 11.22
N GLY A 226 2.12 -22.63 10.20
CA GLY A 226 1.75 -23.55 9.14
C GLY A 226 2.49 -23.23 7.85
N SER A 227 2.80 -24.27 7.09
CA SER A 227 3.43 -24.12 5.78
C SER A 227 2.63 -23.17 4.89
N TYR A 228 3.32 -22.14 4.39
CA TYR A 228 2.75 -21.16 3.47
C TYR A 228 2.16 -21.83 2.23
N GLU A 229 2.91 -22.76 1.63
CA GLU A 229 2.52 -23.58 0.48
C GLU A 229 3.21 -24.95 0.55
N GLU A 230 2.51 -26.02 0.17
CA GLU A 230 3.01 -27.40 0.29
C GLU A 230 4.38 -27.64 -0.39
N GLU A 231 4.62 -27.03 -1.54
CA GLU A 231 5.86 -27.23 -2.33
C GLU A 231 7.04 -26.37 -1.86
N TYR A 232 6.78 -25.17 -1.32
CA TYR A 232 7.84 -24.16 -1.10
C TYR A 232 7.95 -23.65 0.34
N GLY A 233 6.97 -23.99 1.18
CA GLY A 233 6.89 -23.59 2.58
C GLY A 233 7.52 -24.61 3.53
N PHE A 234 7.70 -24.18 4.76
CA PHE A 234 8.23 -24.96 5.87
C PHE A 234 7.16 -25.12 6.95
N GLU A 235 7.24 -26.19 7.75
CA GLU A 235 6.28 -26.43 8.84
C GLU A 235 6.18 -25.23 9.81
N ASP A 236 7.31 -24.56 10.05
CA ASP A 236 7.45 -23.41 10.95
C ASP A 236 7.24 -22.05 10.28
N ASP A 237 6.79 -22.03 9.01
CA ASP A 237 6.27 -20.80 8.42
C ASP A 237 5.05 -20.32 9.22
N PHE A 238 4.72 -19.04 9.09
CA PHE A 238 3.63 -18.45 9.85
C PHE A 238 2.93 -17.36 9.06
N TYR A 239 1.72 -17.02 9.51
CA TYR A 239 0.96 -15.93 8.92
C TYR A 239 0.26 -15.11 9.99
N VAL A 240 -0.01 -13.86 9.64
CA VAL A 240 -0.83 -12.92 10.40
C VAL A 240 -1.86 -12.31 9.47
N SER A 241 -3.14 -12.40 9.84
CA SER A 241 -4.26 -11.84 9.10
C SER A 241 -4.92 -10.76 9.94
N PHE A 242 -5.25 -9.65 9.29
CA PHE A 242 -5.92 -8.49 9.85
C PHE A 242 -7.20 -8.22 9.07
N ALA A 243 -8.29 -7.99 9.78
CA ALA A 243 -9.48 -7.38 9.20
C ALA A 243 -9.94 -6.24 10.11
N ALA A 244 -10.25 -5.10 9.52
CA ALA A 244 -10.82 -3.95 10.22
C ALA A 244 -12.01 -3.40 9.44
N GLU A 245 -13.15 -3.21 10.11
CA GLU A 245 -14.33 -2.52 9.56
C GLU A 245 -14.58 -1.26 10.39
N GLU A 246 -14.48 -0.10 9.73
CA GLU A 246 -14.80 1.22 10.28
C GLU A 246 -16.14 1.70 9.72
N SER A 247 -17.01 2.22 10.58
CA SER A 247 -18.31 2.80 10.20
C SER A 247 -18.29 4.31 10.37
N ILE A 248 -18.37 5.04 9.27
CA ILE A 248 -18.33 6.50 9.21
C ILE A 248 -19.76 7.03 9.07
N PRO A 249 -20.25 7.87 10.00
CA PRO A 249 -21.57 8.46 9.92
C PRO A 249 -21.83 9.17 8.58
N ALA A 250 -23.04 9.04 8.03
CA ALA A 250 -23.42 9.62 6.73
C ALA A 250 -23.02 11.10 6.56
N LYS A 251 -23.21 11.92 7.61
CA LYS A 251 -22.82 13.33 7.59
C LYS A 251 -21.31 13.52 7.41
N ASP A 252 -20.52 12.78 8.18
CA ASP A 252 -19.06 12.88 8.15
C ASP A 252 -18.51 12.32 6.83
N ALA A 253 -19.16 11.31 6.25
CA ALA A 253 -18.86 10.81 4.91
C ALA A 253 -19.04 11.90 3.83
N VAL A 254 -20.15 12.66 3.90
CA VAL A 254 -20.37 13.81 3.00
C VAL A 254 -19.31 14.90 3.21
N ASP A 255 -18.92 15.17 4.46
CA ASP A 255 -17.87 16.14 4.75
C ASP A 255 -16.50 15.71 4.20
N ILE A 256 -16.12 14.43 4.32
CA ILE A 256 -14.89 13.88 3.74
C ILE A 256 -14.87 14.08 2.22
N VAL A 257 -15.95 13.71 1.53
CA VAL A 257 -16.06 13.87 0.08
C VAL A 257 -16.02 15.35 -0.31
N SER A 258 -16.72 16.19 0.44
CA SER A 258 -16.84 17.63 0.16
C SER A 258 -15.53 18.39 0.37
N ASN A 259 -14.82 18.12 1.46
CA ASN A 259 -13.53 18.74 1.76
C ASN A 259 -12.49 18.37 0.70
N PHE A 260 -12.53 17.12 0.24
CA PHE A 260 -11.64 16.66 -0.81
C PHE A 260 -11.89 17.40 -2.14
N VAL A 261 -13.16 17.58 -2.54
CA VAL A 261 -13.54 18.39 -3.71
C VAL A 261 -13.07 19.85 -3.56
N GLY A 262 -13.22 20.44 -2.37
CA GLY A 262 -12.78 21.80 -2.07
C GLY A 262 -11.26 22.00 -2.20
N ILE A 263 -10.46 21.02 -1.75
CA ILE A 263 -8.99 21.05 -1.89
C ILE A 263 -8.56 21.09 -3.36
N ILE A 264 -9.28 20.38 -4.25
CA ILE A 264 -8.97 20.29 -5.68
C ILE A 264 -9.44 21.52 -6.46
N ILE A 265 -10.68 21.97 -6.26
CA ILE A 265 -11.35 22.88 -7.22
C ILE A 265 -11.15 24.37 -6.86
N ASP A 266 -10.43 24.67 -5.78
CA ASP A 266 -10.29 26.04 -5.22
C ASP A 266 -11.64 26.76 -5.02
N LYS A 267 -12.68 25.95 -4.82
CA LYS A 267 -14.03 26.33 -4.46
C LYS A 267 -14.53 25.25 -3.54
N ASP A 268 -14.78 25.63 -2.29
CA ASP A 268 -15.63 24.80 -1.45
C ASP A 268 -16.96 24.62 -2.19
N LEU A 269 -17.52 23.40 -2.12
CA LEU A 269 -18.93 23.25 -2.42
C LEU A 269 -19.69 24.24 -1.53
N ASP A 270 -20.57 25.03 -2.12
CA ASP A 270 -21.39 25.94 -1.34
C ASP A 270 -22.22 25.16 -0.30
N THR A 271 -22.59 25.84 0.78
CA THR A 271 -23.31 25.22 1.89
C THR A 271 -24.60 24.54 1.44
N GLU A 272 -25.29 25.09 0.42
CA GLU A 272 -26.54 24.54 -0.10
C GLU A 272 -26.33 23.21 -0.83
N ALA A 273 -25.26 23.07 -1.61
CA ALA A 273 -24.90 21.81 -2.26
C ALA A 273 -24.45 20.75 -1.25
N LYS A 274 -23.72 21.16 -0.20
CA LYS A 274 -23.34 20.24 0.91
C LYS A 274 -24.57 19.76 1.67
N ASP A 275 -25.45 20.67 2.07
CA ASP A 275 -26.67 20.33 2.82
C ASP A 275 -27.58 19.38 2.03
N LYS A 276 -27.72 19.60 0.71
CA LYS A 276 -28.45 18.66 -0.16
C LYS A 276 -27.81 17.28 -0.23
N LEU A 277 -26.48 17.19 -0.27
CA LEU A 277 -25.79 15.89 -0.25
C LEU A 277 -25.95 15.18 1.11
N VAL A 278 -25.97 15.92 2.21
CA VAL A 278 -26.24 15.37 3.55
C VAL A 278 -27.67 14.86 3.65
N ASP A 279 -28.65 15.62 3.15
CA ASP A 279 -30.06 15.21 3.14
C ASP A 279 -30.32 14.00 2.22
N GLU A 280 -29.51 13.83 1.17
CA GLU A 280 -29.60 12.72 0.22
C GLU A 280 -28.83 11.46 0.67
N ALA A 281 -27.80 11.60 1.52
CA ALA A 281 -27.05 10.48 2.07
C ALA A 281 -27.90 9.69 3.08
N LYS A 282 -28.19 8.43 2.75
CA LYS A 282 -29.12 7.57 3.51
C LYS A 282 -28.40 6.53 4.35
N SER A 283 -27.10 6.37 4.16
CA SER A 283 -26.28 5.33 4.78
C SER A 283 -24.93 5.84 5.24
N ASP A 284 -24.46 5.24 6.33
CA ASP A 284 -23.08 5.36 6.77
C ASP A 284 -22.13 4.77 5.72
N MET A 285 -20.96 5.38 5.58
CA MET A 285 -19.89 4.84 4.75
C MET A 285 -19.14 3.78 5.54
N LYS A 286 -18.93 2.61 4.95
CA LYS A 286 -18.07 1.57 5.51
C LYS A 286 -16.71 1.61 4.86
N ARG A 287 -15.66 1.50 5.68
CA ARG A 287 -14.30 1.22 5.23
C ARG A 287 -13.84 -0.11 5.81
N ILE A 288 -13.49 -1.04 4.94
CA ILE A 288 -13.02 -2.37 5.35
C ILE A 288 -11.60 -2.53 4.82
N SER A 289 -10.66 -2.88 5.70
CA SER A 289 -9.29 -3.24 5.31
C SER A 289 -9.05 -4.69 5.71
N VAL A 290 -8.58 -5.50 4.77
CA VAL A 290 -8.18 -6.89 5.00
C VAL A 290 -6.76 -7.07 4.53
N GLU A 291 -5.88 -7.59 5.38
CA GLU A 291 -4.46 -7.80 5.09
C GLU A 291 -4.05 -9.20 5.57
N ASP A 292 -3.52 -10.03 4.69
CA ASP A 292 -2.96 -11.33 5.01
C ASP A 292 -1.47 -11.33 4.71
N ASP A 293 -0.65 -11.41 5.76
CA ASP A 293 0.80 -11.47 5.69
C ASP A 293 1.29 -12.88 5.98
N TYR A 294 2.04 -13.45 5.05
CA TYR A 294 2.67 -14.75 5.17
C TYR A 294 4.18 -14.58 5.20
N PHE A 295 4.83 -15.34 6.08
CA PHE A 295 6.26 -15.28 6.33
C PHE A 295 6.89 -16.66 6.26
N PHE A 296 8.11 -16.71 5.76
CA PHE A 296 8.98 -17.85 6.02
C PHE A 296 9.39 -17.88 7.50
N PHE A 297 9.78 -19.06 7.99
CA PHE A 297 10.25 -19.25 9.38
C PHE A 297 11.35 -18.29 9.84
N ASN A 298 12.14 -17.71 8.92
CA ASN A 298 13.18 -16.72 9.22
C ASN A 298 12.66 -15.26 9.25
N GLY A 299 11.34 -15.07 9.22
CA GLY A 299 10.68 -13.77 9.23
C GLY A 299 10.63 -13.08 7.87
N TRP A 300 11.18 -13.68 6.81
CA TRP A 300 11.15 -13.05 5.49
C TRP A 300 9.73 -13.13 4.90
N PRO A 301 9.12 -12.01 4.46
CA PRO A 301 7.77 -12.02 3.90
C PRO A 301 7.72 -12.82 2.59
N CYS A 302 6.84 -13.82 2.52
CA CYS A 302 6.65 -14.61 1.31
C CYS A 302 5.48 -14.07 0.48
N LYS A 303 4.36 -13.74 1.11
CA LYS A 303 3.19 -13.21 0.42
C LYS A 303 2.48 -12.19 1.28
N VAL A 304 2.01 -11.11 0.67
CA VAL A 304 1.09 -10.15 1.27
C VAL A 304 -0.12 -10.01 0.36
N LEU A 305 -1.32 -10.07 0.93
CA LEU A 305 -2.57 -9.75 0.26
C LEU A 305 -3.21 -8.60 1.01
N LYS A 306 -3.60 -7.54 0.31
CA LYS A 306 -4.29 -6.41 0.91
C LYS A 306 -5.49 -6.00 0.08
N ASN A 307 -6.63 -5.79 0.74
CA ASN A 307 -7.84 -5.25 0.16
C ASN A 307 -8.33 -4.08 1.00
N ASP A 308 -8.41 -2.90 0.41
CA ASP A 308 -9.07 -1.74 0.97
C ASP A 308 -10.39 -1.52 0.25
N ILE A 309 -11.48 -1.63 0.99
CA ILE A 309 -12.84 -1.60 0.48
C ILE A 309 -13.54 -0.37 1.05
N THR A 310 -14.19 0.40 0.19
CA THR A 310 -15.12 1.46 0.60
C THR A 310 -16.50 1.15 0.06
N GLU A 311 -17.50 1.13 0.94
CA GLU A 311 -18.90 0.92 0.58
C GLU A 311 -19.73 2.13 1.02
N TRP A 312 -20.47 2.74 0.10
CA TRP A 312 -21.34 3.86 0.39
C TRP A 312 -22.44 4.00 -0.66
N GLU A 313 -23.70 4.17 -0.25
CA GLU A 313 -24.85 4.39 -1.14
C GLU A 313 -24.98 3.36 -2.28
N GLY A 314 -24.71 2.08 -1.99
CA GLY A 314 -24.80 0.99 -2.98
C GLY A 314 -23.66 0.94 -4.00
N VAL A 315 -22.63 1.79 -3.83
CA VAL A 315 -21.37 1.74 -4.55
C VAL A 315 -20.33 1.05 -3.66
N LYS A 316 -19.63 0.05 -4.23
CA LYS A 316 -18.50 -0.61 -3.57
C LYS A 316 -17.25 -0.45 -4.41
N LYS A 317 -16.19 0.06 -3.80
CA LYS A 317 -14.87 0.18 -4.42
C LYS A 317 -13.90 -0.70 -3.68
N ILE A 318 -13.09 -1.44 -4.42
CA ILE A 318 -12.07 -2.33 -3.87
C ILE A 318 -10.75 -1.93 -4.52
N LYS A 319 -9.77 -1.54 -3.71
CA LYS A 319 -8.36 -1.51 -4.09
C LYS A 319 -7.75 -2.81 -3.59
N TYR A 320 -7.09 -3.55 -4.47
CA TYR A 320 -6.35 -4.74 -4.07
C TYR A 320 -4.88 -4.57 -4.41
N SER A 321 -4.02 -5.08 -3.54
CA SER A 321 -2.59 -5.19 -3.74
C SER A 321 -2.15 -6.59 -3.30
N THR A 322 -1.37 -7.27 -4.13
CA THR A 322 -0.75 -8.54 -3.78
C THR A 322 0.74 -8.42 -4.00
N ILE A 323 1.54 -8.96 -3.09
CA ILE A 323 2.99 -9.08 -3.25
C ILE A 323 3.32 -10.53 -3.00
N GLN A 324 4.04 -11.17 -3.93
CA GLN A 324 4.40 -12.57 -3.79
C GLN A 324 5.84 -12.80 -4.25
N TRP A 325 6.59 -13.57 -3.45
CA TRP A 325 7.95 -13.95 -3.78
C TRP A 325 7.96 -14.84 -5.04
N ALA A 326 8.92 -14.58 -5.94
CA ALA A 326 9.13 -15.29 -7.19
C ALA A 326 10.44 -16.07 -7.21
N LYS A 327 11.50 -15.51 -6.63
CA LYS A 327 12.81 -16.17 -6.51
C LYS A 327 13.43 -15.82 -5.19
N ARG A 328 14.15 -16.76 -4.58
CA ARG A 328 14.89 -16.51 -3.34
C ARG A 328 16.30 -17.08 -3.42
N SER A 329 17.25 -16.37 -2.82
CA SER A 329 18.63 -16.82 -2.64
C SER A 329 19.05 -16.49 -1.21
N TRP A 330 19.48 -17.49 -0.46
CA TRP A 330 19.97 -17.33 0.91
C TRP A 330 21.49 -17.24 0.91
N GLY A 331 22.05 -16.20 1.51
CA GLY A 331 23.49 -15.92 1.51
C GLY A 331 24.31 -16.84 2.42
N ASN A 332 23.70 -17.45 3.44
CA ASN A 332 24.41 -18.25 4.46
C ASN A 332 23.92 -19.70 4.64
N PHE A 333 22.78 -20.08 4.06
CA PHE A 333 22.36 -21.48 4.06
C PHE A 333 22.87 -22.14 2.78
N GLU A 334 24.02 -22.81 2.85
CA GLU A 334 24.42 -23.79 1.83
C GLU A 334 23.29 -24.83 1.74
N GLN A 335 22.36 -24.65 0.79
CA GLN A 335 21.53 -25.76 0.39
C GLN A 335 22.46 -26.77 -0.33
N PRO A 336 22.41 -28.07 0.02
CA PRO A 336 23.21 -29.09 -0.65
C PRO A 336 22.89 -29.25 -2.14
N SER A 337 21.84 -28.60 -2.64
CA SER A 337 21.57 -28.38 -4.06
C SER A 337 21.71 -26.90 -4.42
N ASN A 338 22.64 -26.58 -5.31
CA ASN A 338 22.96 -25.24 -5.85
C ASN A 338 21.81 -24.51 -6.60
N THR A 339 20.54 -24.83 -6.33
CA THR A 339 19.39 -24.22 -7.00
C THR A 339 18.63 -23.33 -6.03
N SER A 340 18.78 -22.02 -6.21
CA SER A 340 17.90 -21.01 -5.61
C SER A 340 16.46 -21.32 -6.02
N PRO A 341 15.52 -21.60 -5.09
CA PRO A 341 14.14 -21.89 -5.43
C PRO A 341 13.51 -20.72 -6.20
N SER A 342 12.88 -21.06 -7.31
CA SER A 342 12.15 -20.12 -8.17
C SER A 342 10.74 -20.65 -8.41
N LYS A 343 9.78 -19.75 -8.39
CA LYS A 343 8.38 -19.98 -8.71
C LYS A 343 8.05 -19.24 -10.00
N GLU A 344 7.41 -19.92 -10.95
CA GLU A 344 6.75 -19.23 -12.06
C GLU A 344 5.45 -18.61 -11.52
N LEU A 345 5.36 -17.28 -11.59
CA LEU A 345 4.21 -16.47 -11.16
C LEU A 345 3.50 -15.87 -12.35
#